data_AF-A0A2S4W9N2-F1
#
_entry.id   AF-A0A2S4W9N2-F1
#
_cell.length_a   1.000
_cell.length_b   1.000
_cell.length_c   1.000
_cell.angle_alpha   90.00
_cell.angle_beta   90.00
_cell.angle_gamma   90.00
#
_symmetry.space_group_name_H-M   'P 1'
#
loop_
_entity.id
_entity.type
_entity.pdbx_description
1 polymer ?
#
loop_
_entity_poly.entity_id
_entity_poly.type
_entity_poly.pdbx_seq_one_letter_code
_entity_poly.pdbx_strand_id
1 'polypeptide(L)'
;MYQCLFARYPFDTERNPPPGRKFHRDDHKKLMALIIDGHYDIPLDIDVPASSFLKRLLSSNFHRRSLSRSTICEQHTYFRQIKWEHLLQRRYIPPFGPPRPGLNPYQHQYEVDHAAKYMTWDPQERSLWWHVQRLPLPRNTLGSCQRW
;
A
#
# COMPACT_ATOMS: atom_id res chain seq x y z
N MET A 1 -2.61 -7.28 -2.91
CA MET A 1 -2.11 -6.91 -4.26
C MET A 1 -2.99 -5.87 -4.91
N TYR A 2 -4.25 -6.16 -5.24
CA TYR A 2 -5.17 -5.19 -5.87
C TYR A 2 -5.19 -3.83 -5.15
N GLN A 3 -5.44 -3.84 -3.84
CA GLN A 3 -5.47 -2.62 -3.02
C GLN A 3 -4.14 -1.85 -3.01
N CYS A 4 -3.01 -2.56 -3.04
CA CYS A 4 -1.68 -1.92 -3.10
C CYS A 4 -1.44 -1.21 -4.45
N LEU A 5 -2.05 -1.71 -5.53
CA LEU A 5 -1.88 -1.17 -6.89
C LEU A 5 -2.84 0.00 -7.16
N PHE A 6 -4.08 -0.07 -6.66
CA PHE A 6 -5.14 0.86 -7.06
C PHE A 6 -5.74 1.70 -5.91
N ALA A 7 -5.20 1.55 -4.70
CA ALA A 7 -5.67 2.24 -3.48
C ALA A 7 -7.19 2.11 -3.26
N ARG A 8 -7.78 0.98 -3.66
CA ARG A 8 -9.20 0.65 -3.52
C ARG A 8 -9.42 -0.86 -3.46
N TYR A 9 -10.59 -1.30 -3.01
CA TYR A 9 -10.95 -2.71 -3.03
C TYR A 9 -11.47 -3.14 -4.42
N PRO A 10 -11.26 -4.40 -4.83
CA PRO A 10 -11.83 -4.93 -6.06
C PRO A 10 -13.35 -5.09 -5.99
N PHE A 11 -13.91 -5.23 -4.78
CA PHE A 11 -15.35 -5.29 -4.51
C PHE A 11 -15.66 -4.32 -3.37
N ASP A 12 -16.61 -3.40 -3.58
CA ASP A 12 -17.00 -2.39 -2.59
C ASP A 12 -18.45 -1.96 -2.85
N THR A 13 -19.19 -1.63 -1.79
CA THR A 13 -20.65 -1.43 -1.85
C THR A 13 -21.12 0.01 -1.97
N GLU A 14 -20.26 1.01 -1.78
CA GLU A 14 -20.47 2.43 -2.13
C GLU A 14 -19.29 3.25 -1.59
N ARG A 15 -18.68 4.10 -2.42
CA ARG A 15 -17.44 4.83 -2.07
C ARG A 15 -17.68 6.08 -1.20
N ASN A 16 -18.90 6.63 -1.23
CA ASN A 16 -19.29 7.86 -0.52
C ASN A 16 -20.67 7.70 0.13
N PRO A 17 -20.78 6.92 1.23
CA PRO A 17 -22.00 6.94 2.01
C PRO A 17 -22.23 8.36 2.58
N PRO A 18 -23.49 8.84 2.67
CA PRO A 18 -23.79 10.09 3.34
C PRO A 18 -23.21 10.09 4.76
N PRO A 19 -22.70 11.22 5.26
CA PRO A 19 -22.17 11.30 6.62
C PRO A 19 -23.24 10.82 7.63
N GLY A 20 -22.88 9.85 8.46
CA GLY A 20 -23.78 9.26 9.47
C GLY A 20 -24.44 7.91 9.10
N ARG A 21 -24.25 7.40 7.87
CA ARG A 21 -24.76 6.06 7.52
C ARG A 21 -23.87 4.98 8.15
N LYS A 22 -24.44 4.23 9.09
CA LYS A 22 -23.79 3.04 9.68
C LYS A 22 -23.78 1.91 8.65
N PHE A 23 -22.69 1.13 8.59
CA PHE A 23 -22.63 -0.11 7.83
C PHE A 23 -23.81 -1.00 8.23
N HIS A 24 -24.75 -1.20 7.30
CA HIS A 24 -25.95 -1.98 7.56
C HIS A 24 -25.72 -3.45 7.23
N ARG A 25 -26.50 -4.35 7.84
CA ARG A 25 -26.47 -5.80 7.52
C ARG A 25 -26.66 -6.06 6.02
N ASP A 26 -27.39 -5.18 5.33
CA ASP A 26 -27.64 -5.30 3.90
C ASP A 26 -26.44 -4.93 3.04
N ASP A 27 -25.55 -4.06 3.52
CA ASP A 27 -24.29 -3.73 2.83
C ASP A 27 -23.38 -4.95 2.81
N HIS A 28 -23.32 -5.73 3.91
CA HIS A 28 -22.58 -6.99 3.92
C HIS A 28 -23.14 -8.00 2.91
N LYS A 29 -24.47 -8.16 2.83
CA LYS A 29 -25.10 -9.05 1.84
C LYS A 29 -24.79 -8.62 0.41
N LYS A 30 -24.87 -7.31 0.13
CA LYS A 30 -24.51 -6.74 -1.18
C LYS A 30 -23.04 -6.99 -1.52
N LEU A 31 -22.14 -6.79 -0.56
CA LEU A 31 -20.71 -7.04 -0.75
C LEU A 31 -20.43 -8.51 -1.07
N MET A 32 -21.08 -9.44 -0.34
CA MET A 32 -20.97 -10.86 -0.63
C MET A 32 -21.51 -11.19 -2.03
N ALA A 33 -22.61 -10.58 -2.45
CA ALA A 33 -23.14 -10.75 -3.80
C ALA A 33 -22.14 -10.27 -4.87
N LEU A 34 -21.48 -9.12 -4.68
CA LEU A 34 -20.43 -8.63 -5.59
C LEU A 34 -19.23 -9.59 -5.67
N ILE A 35 -18.79 -10.13 -4.53
CA ILE A 35 -17.68 -11.09 -4.47
C ILE A 35 -18.04 -12.40 -5.20
N ILE A 36 -19.29 -12.86 -5.06
CA ILE A 36 -19.79 -14.07 -5.72
C ILE A 36 -19.92 -13.86 -7.22
N ASP A 37 -20.46 -12.71 -7.65
CA ASP A 37 -20.53 -12.32 -9.07
C ASP A 37 -19.13 -12.26 -9.69
N GLY A 38 -18.15 -11.78 -8.92
CA GLY A 38 -16.73 -11.87 -9.28
C GLY A 38 -16.31 -10.87 -10.36
N HIS A 39 -17.20 -9.92 -10.72
CA HIS A 39 -16.87 -8.82 -11.60
C HIS A 39 -16.08 -7.73 -10.86
N TYR A 40 -14.94 -7.35 -11.41
CA TYR A 40 -14.12 -6.25 -10.92
C TYR A 40 -13.38 -5.60 -12.10
N ASP A 41 -13.14 -4.30 -11.99
CA ASP A 41 -12.41 -3.55 -13.00
C ASP A 41 -10.93 -3.44 -12.67
N ILE A 42 -10.10 -3.22 -13.69
CA ILE A 42 -8.70 -2.82 -13.52
C ILE A 42 -8.62 -1.36 -13.98
N PRO A 43 -8.56 -0.38 -13.05
CA PRO A 43 -8.78 1.03 -13.38
C PRO A 43 -7.67 1.68 -14.23
N LEU A 44 -6.48 1.08 -14.24
CA LEU A 44 -5.28 1.59 -14.92
C LEU A 44 -4.53 0.42 -15.54
N ASP A 45 -3.93 0.66 -16.70
CA ASP A 45 -3.06 -0.33 -17.33
C ASP A 45 -1.84 -0.59 -16.44
N ILE A 46 -1.62 -1.87 -16.14
CA ILE A 46 -0.47 -2.39 -15.41
C ILE A 46 0.22 -3.43 -16.28
N ASP A 47 1.47 -3.73 -15.98
CA ASP A 47 2.25 -4.72 -16.71
C ASP A 47 1.48 -6.03 -16.94
N VAL A 48 1.55 -6.57 -18.15
CA VAL A 48 0.83 -7.80 -18.54
C VAL A 48 1.05 -8.97 -17.55
N PRO A 49 2.29 -9.24 -17.07
CA PRO A 49 2.51 -10.26 -16.04
C PRO A 49 1.76 -9.98 -14.73
N ALA A 50 1.71 -8.72 -14.29
CA ALA A 50 1.01 -8.29 -13.08
C ALA A 50 -0.51 -8.44 -13.23
N SER A 51 -1.05 -7.98 -14.35
CA SER A 51 -2.48 -8.12 -14.70
C SER A 51 -2.90 -9.59 -14.77
N SER A 52 -2.11 -10.43 -15.44
CA SER A 52 -2.37 -11.87 -15.55
C SER A 52 -2.39 -12.56 -14.18
N PHE A 53 -1.40 -12.27 -13.33
CA PHE A 53 -1.34 -12.83 -11.98
C PHE A 53 -2.50 -12.34 -11.10
N LEU A 54 -2.83 -11.05 -11.16
CA LEU A 54 -3.96 -10.47 -10.44
C LEU A 54 -5.29 -11.10 -10.86
N LYS A 55 -5.49 -11.30 -12.17
CA LYS A 55 -6.68 -11.97 -12.72
C LYS A 55 -6.83 -13.40 -12.24
N ARG A 56 -5.71 -14.10 -12.03
CA ARG A 56 -5.72 -15.45 -11.45
C ARG A 56 -6.12 -15.43 -9.97
N LEU A 57 -5.55 -14.51 -9.19
CA LEU A 57 -5.87 -14.36 -7.75
C LEU A 57 -7.35 -14.06 -7.49
N LEU A 58 -7.95 -13.22 -8.33
CA LEU A 58 -9.35 -12.79 -8.22
C LEU A 58 -10.31 -13.64 -9.06
N SER A 59 -9.87 -14.80 -9.55
CA SER A 59 -10.73 -15.72 -10.31
C SER A 59 -11.82 -16.32 -9.42
N SER A 60 -13.06 -16.35 -9.89
CA SER A 60 -14.18 -17.05 -9.25
C SER A 60 -13.99 -18.57 -9.24
N ASN A 61 -13.33 -19.13 -10.28
CA ASN A 61 -12.98 -20.54 -10.34
C ASN A 61 -11.86 -20.88 -9.33
N PHE A 62 -12.19 -21.72 -8.34
CA PHE A 62 -11.27 -22.19 -7.30
C PHE A 62 -10.01 -22.86 -7.86
N HIS A 63 -10.13 -23.76 -8.84
CA HIS A 63 -8.98 -24.47 -9.40
C HIS A 63 -8.01 -23.54 -10.11
N ARG A 64 -8.55 -22.50 -10.78
CA ARG A 64 -7.73 -21.45 -11.39
C ARG A 64 -7.04 -20.59 -10.32
N ARG A 65 -7.76 -20.25 -9.25
CA ARG A 65 -7.23 -19.44 -8.14
C ARG A 65 -6.23 -20.19 -7.26
N SER A 66 -6.32 -21.51 -7.19
CA SER A 66 -5.42 -22.35 -6.39
C SER A 66 -3.97 -22.15 -6.84
N LEU A 67 -3.12 -21.81 -5.89
CA LEU A 67 -1.71 -21.50 -6.08
C LEU A 67 -0.89 -22.25 -5.03
N SER A 68 0.11 -22.99 -5.49
CA SER A 68 1.17 -23.52 -4.63
C SER A 68 2.41 -22.64 -4.71
N ARG A 69 3.30 -22.76 -3.72
CA ARG A 69 4.60 -22.09 -3.76
C ARG A 69 5.38 -22.42 -5.03
N SER A 70 5.43 -23.68 -5.45
CA SER A 70 6.11 -24.09 -6.68
C SER A 70 5.52 -23.39 -7.91
N THR A 71 4.18 -23.35 -8.04
CA THR A 71 3.54 -22.66 -9.18
C THR A 71 3.86 -21.17 -9.21
N ILE A 72 3.88 -20.50 -8.06
CA ILE A 72 4.25 -19.08 -7.95
C ILE A 72 5.71 -18.85 -8.35
N CYS A 73 6.61 -19.69 -7.84
CA CYS A 73 8.05 -19.54 -8.07
C CYS A 73 8.46 -19.83 -9.51
N GLU A 74 7.83 -20.83 -10.14
CA GLU A 74 8.31 -21.40 -11.41
C GLU A 74 7.47 -20.96 -12.62
N GLN A 75 6.15 -20.80 -12.46
CA GLN A 75 5.23 -20.66 -13.61
C GLN A 75 4.77 -19.22 -13.83
N HIS A 76 4.85 -18.36 -12.82
CA HIS A 76 4.32 -17.00 -12.91
C HIS A 76 5.39 -15.97 -13.30
N THR A 77 5.27 -15.46 -14.53
CA THR A 77 6.20 -14.47 -15.11
C THR A 77 6.32 -13.19 -14.27
N TYR A 78 5.29 -12.83 -13.50
CA TYR A 78 5.32 -11.68 -12.60
C TYR A 78 6.48 -11.74 -11.59
N PHE A 79 6.88 -12.95 -11.17
CA PHE A 79 7.97 -13.13 -10.20
C PHE A 79 9.27 -13.63 -10.82
N ARG A 80 9.41 -13.60 -12.16
CA ARG A 80 10.55 -14.19 -12.87
C ARG A 80 11.92 -13.65 -12.42
N GLN A 81 11.97 -12.40 -11.99
CA GLN A 81 13.21 -11.74 -11.57
C GLN A 81 13.52 -11.92 -10.08
N ILE A 82 12.62 -12.56 -9.31
CA ILE A 82 12.80 -12.79 -7.89
C ILE A 82 13.68 -14.02 -7.67
N LYS A 83 14.82 -13.80 -7.02
CA LYS A 83 15.66 -14.84 -6.43
C LYS A 83 15.09 -15.21 -5.07
N TRP A 84 14.31 -16.27 -5.01
CA TRP A 84 13.55 -16.64 -3.82
C TRP A 84 14.43 -16.92 -2.60
N GLU A 85 15.62 -17.47 -2.80
CA GLU A 85 16.64 -17.66 -1.78
C GLU A 85 17.10 -16.33 -1.16
N HIS A 86 17.27 -15.29 -1.97
CA HIS A 86 17.63 -13.95 -1.50
C HIS A 86 16.49 -13.30 -0.71
N LEU A 87 15.24 -13.54 -1.12
CA LEU A 87 14.05 -13.06 -0.40
C LEU A 87 13.97 -13.68 0.99
N LEU A 88 14.15 -14.99 1.11
CA LEU A 88 14.15 -15.70 2.40
C LEU A 88 15.28 -15.23 3.32
N GLN A 89 16.45 -14.97 2.75
CA GLN A 89 17.63 -14.47 3.48
C GLN A 89 17.60 -12.96 3.72
N ARG A 90 16.50 -12.27 3.40
CA ARG A 90 16.32 -10.82 3.57
C ARG A 90 17.43 -9.98 2.90
N ARG A 91 17.91 -10.43 1.74
CA ARG A 91 18.98 -9.75 0.98
C ARG A 91 18.48 -8.61 0.09
N TYR A 92 17.18 -8.55 -0.19
CA TYR A 92 16.59 -7.43 -0.91
C TYR A 92 16.49 -6.20 -0.02
N ILE A 93 16.89 -5.04 -0.55
CA ILE A 93 16.66 -3.74 0.08
C ILE A 93 15.16 -3.41 -0.11
N PRO A 94 14.38 -3.19 0.96
CA PRO A 94 12.97 -2.81 0.83
C PRO A 94 12.83 -1.47 0.10
N PRO A 95 11.83 -1.31 -0.79
CA PRO A 95 11.62 -0.06 -1.53
C PRO A 95 11.15 1.09 -0.62
N PHE A 96 10.59 0.77 0.54
CA PHE A 96 10.19 1.72 1.56
C PHE A 96 10.68 1.23 2.92
N GLY A 97 11.52 2.04 3.58
CA GLY A 97 11.88 1.84 4.98
C GLY A 97 10.93 2.64 5.87
N PRO A 98 10.38 2.05 6.95
CA PRO A 98 9.57 2.83 7.89
C PRO A 98 10.42 3.99 8.44
N PRO A 99 9.82 5.17 8.69
CA PRO A 99 10.55 6.27 9.28
C PRO A 99 11.13 5.83 10.62
N ARG A 100 12.34 6.32 10.90
CA ARG A 100 13.04 5.94 12.13
C ARG A 100 12.22 6.43 13.32
N PRO A 101 12.01 5.59 14.36
CA PRO A 101 11.44 6.08 15.61
C PRO A 101 12.30 7.24 16.11
N GLY A 102 11.65 8.23 16.73
CA GLY A 102 12.37 9.35 17.34
C GLY A 102 13.44 8.82 18.29
N LEU A 103 14.61 9.48 18.30
CA LEU A 103 15.72 9.12 19.19
C LEU A 103 15.34 9.23 20.67
N ASN A 104 14.27 9.98 20.97
CA ASN A 104 13.72 10.12 22.31
C ASN A 104 12.71 8.99 22.60
N PRO A 105 13.03 8.05 23.51
CA PRO A 105 12.14 6.93 23.86
C PRO A 105 10.84 7.37 24.58
N TYR A 106 10.77 8.63 25.05
CA TYR A 106 9.57 9.21 25.68
C TYR A 106 8.72 10.03 24.69
N GLN A 107 9.17 10.19 23.45
CA GLN A 107 8.42 10.89 22.42
C GLN A 107 7.55 9.88 21.67
N HIS A 108 6.40 9.56 22.25
CA HIS A 108 5.43 8.68 21.63
C HIS A 108 4.74 9.38 20.45
N GLN A 109 5.30 9.29 19.25
CA GLN A 109 4.60 9.70 18.03
C GLN A 109 3.58 8.62 17.67
N TYR A 110 2.41 8.65 18.33
CA TYR A 110 1.27 7.78 17.99
C TYR A 110 0.60 8.14 16.65
N GLU A 111 1.00 9.25 16.03
CA GLU A 111 0.36 9.82 14.84
C GLU A 111 1.07 9.52 13.52
N VAL A 112 1.99 8.55 13.45
CA VAL A 112 2.54 8.20 12.13
C VAL A 112 1.64 7.20 11.42
N ASP A 113 0.46 7.68 11.03
CA ASP A 113 -0.35 7.01 10.00
C ASP A 113 0.37 7.15 8.66
N HIS A 114 1.13 6.12 8.29
CA HIS A 114 1.83 6.06 7.01
C HIS A 114 0.88 5.92 5.81
N ALA A 115 -0.42 5.69 6.02
CA ALA A 115 -1.44 5.64 4.97
C ALA A 115 -2.10 7.00 4.70
N ALA A 116 -1.92 8.01 5.56
CA ALA A 116 -2.61 9.30 5.49
C ALA A 116 -2.17 10.23 4.32
N LYS A 117 -1.08 9.91 3.60
CA LYS A 117 -0.54 10.79 2.53
C LYS A 117 -1.14 10.60 1.14
N TYR A 118 -2.24 9.89 0.98
CA TYR A 118 -3.05 9.99 -0.23
C TYR A 118 -4.17 11.01 -0.03
N MET A 119 -3.82 12.25 0.27
CA MET A 119 -4.71 13.36 -0.07
C MET A 119 -4.83 13.38 -1.59
N THR A 120 -6.05 13.24 -2.08
CA THR A 120 -6.41 13.47 -3.47
C THR A 120 -5.86 14.80 -3.92
N TRP A 121 -4.98 14.75 -4.92
CA TRP A 121 -4.32 15.88 -5.53
C TRP A 121 -5.36 16.89 -6.05
N ASP A 122 -5.46 18.05 -5.43
CA ASP A 122 -6.19 19.20 -5.97
C ASP A 122 -5.24 20.00 -6.90
N PRO A 123 -5.57 20.18 -8.19
CA PRO A 123 -4.70 20.89 -9.14
C PRO A 123 -4.42 22.37 -8.80
N GLN A 124 -5.12 22.98 -7.83
CA GLN A 124 -5.06 24.42 -7.57
C GLN A 124 -3.92 24.89 -6.63
N GLU A 125 -3.25 24.00 -5.88
CA GLU A 125 -2.20 24.41 -4.90
C GLU A 125 -0.80 24.67 -5.50
N ARG A 126 -0.67 24.81 -6.82
CA ARG A 126 0.61 25.08 -7.48
C ARG A 126 1.18 26.50 -7.23
N SER A 127 0.40 27.40 -6.64
CA SER A 127 0.74 28.83 -6.60
C SER A 127 1.60 29.28 -5.40
N LEU A 128 1.79 28.47 -4.35
CA LEU A 128 2.31 29.00 -3.07
C LEU A 128 3.71 28.51 -2.67
N TRP A 129 4.30 27.53 -3.35
CA TRP A 129 5.52 26.88 -2.86
C TRP A 129 6.85 27.37 -3.46
N TRP A 130 6.83 28.34 -4.39
CA TRP A 130 8.07 28.86 -5.01
C TRP A 130 8.75 30.01 -4.24
N HIS A 131 8.16 30.53 -3.17
CA HIS A 131 8.65 31.74 -2.52
C HIS A 131 9.40 31.58 -1.19
N VAL A 132 9.51 30.40 -0.60
CA VAL A 132 10.35 30.23 0.61
C VAL A 132 11.64 29.50 0.26
N GLN A 133 12.37 30.15 -0.63
CA GLN A 133 13.77 29.96 -0.87
C GLN A 133 14.60 30.26 0.38
N ARG A 134 15.70 29.51 0.53
CA ARG A 134 16.97 29.96 1.10
C ARG A 134 16.95 30.33 2.58
N LEU A 135 17.63 29.56 3.42
CA LEU A 135 18.60 30.06 4.41
C LEU A 135 19.50 28.89 4.87
N PRO A 136 20.81 29.10 5.11
CA PRO A 136 21.80 28.05 5.36
C PRO A 136 21.90 27.67 6.86
N LEU A 137 22.33 26.43 7.12
CA LEU A 137 22.57 25.85 8.45
C LEU A 137 23.85 26.42 9.11
N PRO A 138 23.88 26.63 10.45
CA PRO A 138 25.13 26.65 11.21
C PRO A 138 25.36 25.38 12.05
N ARG A 139 26.65 25.16 12.34
CA ARG A 139 27.33 23.97 12.86
C ARG A 139 27.31 23.84 14.40
N ASN A 140 27.40 22.58 14.85
CA ASN A 140 27.91 21.99 16.12
C ASN A 140 28.38 22.88 17.29
N THR A 141 28.03 22.49 18.52
CA THR A 141 28.95 22.42 19.68
C THR A 141 28.57 21.34 20.71
N LEU A 142 29.62 20.76 21.32
CA LEU A 142 29.74 19.66 22.29
C LEU A 142 29.05 19.86 23.66
N GLY A 143 28.81 18.77 24.39
CA GLY A 143 28.53 18.81 25.84
C GLY A 143 28.26 17.44 26.48
N SER A 144 29.12 17.06 27.44
CA SER A 144 29.30 15.78 28.13
C SER A 144 28.44 15.54 29.40
N CYS A 145 28.65 14.36 30.02
CA CYS A 145 28.38 13.93 31.42
C CYS A 145 27.07 13.14 31.66
N GLN A 146 27.07 11.85 32.02
CA GLN A 146 27.61 11.06 33.15
C GLN A 146 26.49 10.67 34.16
N ARG A 147 26.46 9.36 34.48
CA ARG A 147 26.05 8.66 35.72
C ARG A 147 24.71 9.04 36.37
N TRP A 148 23.84 8.06 36.63
CA TRP A 148 23.85 7.19 37.83
C TRP A 148 23.32 5.81 37.43
#